data_AF-A0A834Y1W6-F1
#
_entry.id   AF-A0A834Y1W6-F1
#
_cell.length_a   1.000
_cell.length_b   1.000
_cell.length_c   1.000
_cell.angle_alpha   90.00
_cell.angle_beta   90.00
_cell.angle_gamma   90.00
#
_symmetry.space_group_name_H-M   'P 1'
#
loop_
_entity.id
_entity.type
_entity.pdbx_description
1 polymer ?
#
loop_
_entity_poly.entity_id
_entity_poly.type
_entity_poly.pdbx_seq_one_letter_code
_entity_poly.pdbx_strand_id
1 'polypeptide(L)'
;MKMEGVIEEIIMDQKKIQPIIVKFQNGEIEEEKAKKMQVGLFRDPNENNKTLLSMSNGKMVYKGYRPDQKKEQTYTMLAIRNKNTGKVKLIQAERWLLGPVLDKEANTDDALDKNRAIHLNALNKQFGSKKAKRRTEQYEKMQVNPEDVKEDLEKKIHIPPCNRDATSVEEVYSAYDILPKDQLLILAAKHEEIVKLERKNAFFVGTLANLMKLPADSKRNEKIAILEFIYSTCQWLCLPIKTPKKLLDELCPTSPEIRSFIIKNYSVMSANGRTRPTTIRDKGFVHCLILGLMISDYTLNLELFATMISGKTGLKKLNELARIIGARSSKDNTLNIVLKLPLPPQQSLGKLEDSERMSILTPLLQTGWTLQVKRDAIYKEFLFKDFNEAFGFMTRVALKAEKMDHHPEWFNVYNKVNVTLSSHDVNGLSQRDIKMAHFIDEVANLKVDSVKEN
;
A
#
# COMPACT_ATOMS: atom_id res chain seq x y z
N MET A 1 -63.44 16.59 -7.78
CA MET A 1 -64.27 16.87 -8.97
C MET A 1 -64.24 15.63 -9.87
N LYS A 2 -65.33 14.83 -9.89
CA LYS A 2 -65.44 13.65 -10.75
C LYS A 2 -65.76 14.16 -12.16
N MET A 3 -64.87 13.97 -13.12
CA MET A 3 -65.11 14.37 -14.50
C MET A 3 -65.67 13.16 -15.25
N GLU A 4 -66.94 13.21 -15.60
CA GLU A 4 -67.59 12.19 -16.43
C GLU A 4 -67.36 12.50 -17.92
N GLY A 5 -67.01 11.47 -18.68
CA GLY A 5 -66.78 11.56 -20.11
C GLY A 5 -66.95 10.20 -20.78
N VAL A 6 -67.55 10.20 -21.97
CA VAL A 6 -67.81 8.99 -22.75
C VAL A 6 -66.70 8.82 -23.77
N ILE A 7 -66.04 7.66 -23.78
CA ILE A 7 -65.02 7.34 -24.78
C ILE A 7 -65.74 7.13 -26.11
N GLU A 8 -65.47 8.00 -27.07
CA GLU A 8 -66.05 7.93 -28.42
C GLU A 8 -65.16 7.14 -29.37
N GLU A 9 -63.85 7.25 -29.22
CA GLU A 9 -62.88 6.70 -30.18
C GLU A 9 -61.56 6.32 -29.49
N ILE A 10 -60.98 5.20 -29.92
CA ILE A 10 -59.66 4.72 -29.50
C ILE A 10 -58.78 4.52 -30.73
N ILE A 11 -57.69 5.27 -30.83
CA ILE A 11 -56.76 5.26 -31.96
C ILE A 11 -55.45 4.56 -31.55
N MET A 12 -55.20 3.39 -32.15
CA MET A 12 -53.98 2.59 -31.97
C MET A 12 -53.47 2.15 -33.35
N ASP A 13 -52.71 3.00 -34.05
CA ASP A 13 -52.21 2.71 -35.41
C ASP A 13 -50.69 2.54 -35.42
N GLN A 14 -50.23 1.28 -35.46
CA GLN A 14 -48.79 0.98 -35.44
C GLN A 14 -48.03 1.42 -36.72
N LYS A 15 -48.72 1.81 -37.80
CA LYS A 15 -48.09 2.20 -39.07
C LYS A 15 -47.71 3.68 -39.15
N LYS A 16 -48.27 4.53 -38.29
CA LYS A 16 -47.95 5.96 -38.21
C LYS A 16 -47.13 6.26 -36.95
N ILE A 17 -46.32 7.32 -37.00
CA ILE A 17 -45.61 7.82 -35.82
C ILE A 17 -46.67 8.29 -34.83
N GLN A 18 -46.74 7.64 -33.68
CA GLN A 18 -47.63 8.02 -32.58
C GLN A 18 -47.12 9.29 -31.89
N PRO A 19 -47.99 10.07 -31.23
CA PRO A 19 -47.57 11.15 -30.35
C PRO A 19 -46.45 10.72 -29.40
N ILE A 20 -45.38 11.51 -29.31
CA ILE A 20 -44.20 11.21 -28.49
C ILE A 20 -44.22 12.09 -27.24
N ILE A 21 -44.23 11.46 -26.07
CA ILE A 21 -44.02 12.09 -24.76
C ILE A 21 -42.55 11.96 -24.41
N VAL A 22 -41.85 13.08 -24.37
CA VAL A 22 -40.42 13.12 -24.04
C VAL A 22 -40.22 13.29 -22.54
N LYS A 23 -39.38 12.44 -21.96
CA LYS A 23 -38.79 12.61 -20.62
C LYS A 23 -37.30 12.88 -20.76
N PHE A 24 -36.79 13.90 -20.10
CA PHE A 24 -35.35 14.16 -20.06
C PHE A 24 -34.74 13.50 -18.83
N GLN A 25 -33.57 12.90 -18.99
CA GLN A 25 -32.90 12.15 -17.91
C GLN A 25 -32.56 13.01 -16.68
N ASN A 26 -32.37 14.32 -16.88
CA ASN A 26 -31.89 15.24 -15.84
C ASN A 26 -32.92 16.31 -15.41
N GLY A 27 -34.22 16.06 -15.59
CA GLY A 27 -35.29 16.95 -15.11
C GLY A 27 -36.30 17.36 -16.18
N GLU A 28 -37.08 18.40 -15.91
CA GLU A 28 -38.09 18.93 -16.83
C GLU A 28 -37.61 20.24 -17.48
N ILE A 29 -37.99 20.48 -18.74
CA ILE A 29 -37.66 21.72 -19.44
C ILE A 29 -38.78 22.74 -19.17
N GLU A 30 -38.40 23.95 -18.76
CA GLU A 30 -39.33 25.08 -18.63
C GLU A 30 -40.10 25.32 -19.94
N GLU A 31 -41.39 25.59 -19.85
CA GLU A 31 -42.31 25.70 -21.00
C GLU A 31 -41.83 26.69 -22.08
N GLU A 32 -41.29 27.84 -21.67
CA GLU A 32 -40.74 28.86 -22.57
C GLU A 32 -39.48 28.41 -23.31
N LYS A 33 -38.70 27.51 -22.71
CA LYS A 33 -37.50 26.91 -23.34
C LYS A 33 -37.90 25.74 -24.25
N ALA A 34 -38.95 25.00 -23.90
CA ALA A 34 -39.46 23.90 -24.72
C ALA A 34 -39.95 24.38 -26.10
N LYS A 35 -40.59 25.55 -26.17
CA LYS A 35 -41.02 26.18 -27.44
C LYS A 35 -39.87 26.50 -28.40
N LYS A 36 -38.64 26.63 -27.90
CA LYS A 36 -37.44 26.97 -28.68
C LYS A 36 -36.60 25.76 -29.06
N MET A 37 -37.03 24.55 -28.69
CA MET A 37 -36.32 23.31 -29.04
C MET A 37 -36.52 22.98 -30.52
N GLN A 38 -35.42 22.79 -31.23
CA GLN A 38 -35.43 22.14 -32.54
C GLN A 38 -35.50 20.63 -32.35
N VAL A 39 -36.34 19.96 -33.12
CA VAL A 39 -36.60 18.52 -33.01
C VAL A 39 -36.32 17.86 -34.35
N GLY A 40 -35.57 16.76 -34.32
CA GLY A 40 -35.29 15.94 -35.49
C GLY A 40 -35.55 14.47 -35.20
N LEU A 41 -36.31 13.81 -36.07
CA LEU A 41 -36.54 12.37 -36.02
C LEU A 41 -35.77 11.70 -37.16
N PHE A 42 -34.87 10.79 -36.80
CA PHE A 42 -33.97 10.12 -37.73
C PHE A 42 -34.21 8.62 -37.70
N ARG A 43 -34.09 7.97 -38.85
CA ARG A 43 -34.27 6.52 -39.00
C ARG A 43 -33.03 5.94 -39.65
N ASP A 44 -32.41 4.97 -38.99
CA ASP A 44 -31.27 4.23 -39.52
C ASP A 44 -31.76 2.92 -40.16
N PRO A 45 -31.64 2.76 -41.49
CA PRO A 45 -32.08 1.55 -42.18
C PRO A 45 -31.10 0.37 -42.06
N ASN A 46 -29.84 0.59 -41.65
CA ASN A 46 -28.78 -0.43 -41.70
C ASN A 46 -28.58 -1.14 -40.34
N GLU A 47 -28.87 -0.49 -39.22
CA GLU A 47 -28.84 -1.11 -37.87
C GLU A 47 -30.27 -1.36 -37.34
N ASN A 48 -30.81 -2.57 -37.48
CA ASN A 48 -32.05 -3.02 -36.80
C ASN A 48 -33.27 -2.09 -36.94
N ASN A 49 -33.29 -1.20 -37.94
CA ASN A 49 -34.35 -0.24 -38.18
C ASN A 49 -34.62 0.71 -36.99
N LYS A 50 -33.56 1.11 -36.27
CA LYS A 50 -33.67 1.99 -35.09
C LYS A 50 -34.14 3.40 -35.49
N THR A 51 -35.03 3.97 -34.70
CA THR A 51 -35.46 5.38 -34.83
C THR A 51 -34.90 6.19 -33.67
N LEU A 52 -34.27 7.33 -33.97
CA LEU A 52 -33.62 8.24 -33.04
C LEU A 52 -34.37 9.58 -33.03
N LEU A 53 -34.66 10.09 -31.84
CA LEU A 53 -35.17 11.43 -31.62
C LEU A 53 -34.04 12.28 -31.06
N SER A 54 -33.77 13.38 -31.73
CA SER A 54 -32.82 14.41 -31.30
C SER A 54 -33.57 15.71 -31.02
N MET A 55 -33.23 16.36 -29.91
CA MET A 55 -33.75 17.68 -29.57
C MET A 55 -32.60 18.60 -29.17
N SER A 56 -32.60 19.83 -29.66
CA SER A 56 -31.54 20.82 -29.37
C SER A 56 -32.13 22.20 -29.09
N ASN A 57 -31.56 22.91 -28.11
CA ASN A 57 -31.85 24.33 -27.87
C ASN A 57 -30.71 25.26 -28.36
N GLY A 58 -29.79 24.73 -29.17
CA GLY A 58 -28.60 25.45 -29.66
C GLY A 58 -27.42 25.47 -28.67
N LYS A 59 -27.61 25.15 -27.39
CA LYS A 59 -26.53 25.00 -26.39
C LYS A 59 -26.26 23.55 -26.00
N MET A 60 -27.31 22.73 -26.00
CA MET A 60 -27.23 21.34 -25.60
C MET A 60 -28.08 20.49 -26.53
N VAL A 61 -27.53 19.34 -26.95
CA VAL A 61 -28.23 18.34 -27.74
C VAL A 61 -28.65 17.20 -26.82
N TYR A 62 -29.89 16.75 -26.97
CA TYR A 62 -30.43 15.59 -26.29
C TYR A 62 -30.78 14.55 -27.33
N LYS A 63 -30.49 13.28 -27.04
CA LYS A 63 -30.84 12.17 -27.93
C LYS A 63 -31.44 11.00 -27.17
N GLY A 64 -32.35 10.29 -27.82
CA GLY A 64 -32.99 9.08 -27.30
C GLY A 64 -33.50 8.19 -28.43
N TYR A 65 -33.52 6.88 -28.21
CA TYR A 65 -33.99 5.91 -29.19
C TYR A 65 -35.42 5.49 -28.92
N ARG A 66 -36.13 5.07 -29.98
CA ARG A 66 -37.50 4.56 -29.87
C ARG A 66 -37.55 3.37 -28.90
N PRO A 67 -38.43 3.40 -27.90
CA PRO A 67 -38.59 2.28 -26.98
C PRO A 67 -39.16 1.05 -27.71
N ASP A 68 -38.77 -0.13 -27.26
CA ASP A 68 -39.34 -1.39 -27.76
C ASP A 68 -40.70 -1.64 -27.12
N GLN A 69 -41.78 -1.29 -27.82
CA GLN A 69 -43.15 -1.43 -27.33
C GLN A 69 -43.53 -2.87 -26.97
N LYS A 70 -42.86 -3.89 -27.54
CA LYS A 70 -43.15 -5.30 -27.21
C LYS A 70 -42.76 -5.66 -25.78
N LYS A 71 -41.90 -4.87 -25.14
CA LYS A 71 -41.44 -5.09 -23.76
C LYS A 71 -42.32 -4.37 -22.73
N GLU A 72 -43.21 -3.48 -23.15
CA GLU A 72 -44.10 -2.76 -22.24
C GLU A 72 -45.38 -3.57 -22.00
N GLN A 73 -45.72 -3.80 -20.73
CA GLN A 73 -46.94 -4.50 -20.33
C GLN A 73 -48.20 -3.62 -20.42
N THR A 74 -48.05 -2.32 -20.68
CA THR A 74 -49.15 -1.34 -20.68
C THR A 74 -48.94 -0.31 -21.79
N TYR A 75 -50.04 0.18 -22.37
CA TYR A 75 -50.02 1.28 -23.32
C TYR A 75 -50.22 2.62 -22.61
N THR A 76 -49.49 3.64 -23.04
CA THR A 76 -49.78 5.02 -22.63
C THR A 76 -50.77 5.64 -23.60
N MET A 77 -51.86 6.22 -23.09
CA MET A 77 -52.90 6.86 -23.90
C MET A 77 -53.01 8.34 -23.52
N LEU A 78 -53.06 9.22 -24.51
CA LEU A 78 -53.48 10.62 -24.35
C LEU A 78 -55.00 10.67 -24.44
N ALA A 79 -55.64 11.17 -23.37
CA ALA A 79 -57.08 11.39 -23.32
C ALA A 79 -57.40 12.84 -23.69
N ILE A 80 -57.97 13.04 -24.88
CA ILE A 80 -58.39 14.35 -25.37
C ILE A 80 -59.90 14.46 -25.18
N ARG A 81 -60.32 15.29 -24.23
CA ARG A 81 -61.75 15.52 -23.92
C ARG A 81 -62.25 16.79 -24.60
N ASN A 82 -63.33 16.68 -25.36
CA ASN A 82 -64.09 17.84 -25.78
C ASN A 82 -64.92 18.35 -24.58
N LYS A 83 -64.64 19.59 -24.15
CA LYS A 83 -65.31 20.16 -22.97
C LYS A 83 -66.81 20.39 -23.16
N ASN A 84 -67.25 20.65 -24.39
CA ASN A 84 -68.63 21.00 -24.73
C ASN A 84 -69.52 19.77 -24.88
N THR A 85 -69.01 18.68 -25.48
CA THR A 85 -69.80 17.46 -25.72
C THR A 85 -69.56 16.36 -24.68
N GLY A 86 -68.53 16.50 -23.85
CA GLY A 86 -68.14 15.47 -22.85
C GLY A 86 -67.49 14.22 -23.46
N LYS A 87 -67.35 14.15 -24.78
CA LYS A 87 -66.74 13.01 -25.47
C LYS A 87 -65.22 13.03 -25.34
N VAL A 88 -64.63 11.84 -25.21
CA VAL A 88 -63.18 11.63 -25.04
C VAL A 88 -62.65 10.77 -26.18
N LYS A 89 -61.55 11.21 -26.78
CA LYS A 89 -60.75 10.41 -27.71
C LYS A 89 -59.48 9.94 -27.01
N LEU A 90 -59.17 8.66 -27.14
CA LEU A 90 -57.92 8.08 -26.63
C LEU A 90 -56.96 7.84 -27.79
N ILE A 91 -55.75 8.41 -27.71
CA ILE A 91 -54.71 8.25 -28.72
C ILE A 91 -53.49 7.61 -28.07
N GLN A 92 -52.98 6.51 -28.62
CA GLN A 92 -51.77 5.89 -28.12
C GLN A 92 -50.58 6.84 -28.22
N ALA A 93 -49.73 6.89 -27.19
CA ALA A 93 -48.53 7.71 -27.17
C ALA A 93 -47.31 6.90 -26.75
N GLU A 94 -46.14 7.26 -27.27
CA GLU A 94 -44.86 6.65 -26.93
C GLU A 94 -44.13 7.49 -25.88
N ARG A 95 -43.42 6.83 -24.94
CA ARG A 95 -42.61 7.53 -23.93
C ARG A 95 -41.13 7.38 -24.25
N TRP A 96 -40.50 8.47 -24.67
CA TRP A 96 -39.09 8.47 -25.06
C TRP A 96 -38.25 9.11 -23.97
N LEU A 97 -37.16 8.45 -23.58
CA LEU A 97 -36.18 8.99 -22.65
C LEU A 97 -35.01 9.60 -23.42
N LEU A 98 -34.78 10.90 -23.24
CA LEU A 98 -33.73 11.66 -23.89
C LEU A 98 -32.61 12.01 -22.90
N GLY A 99 -31.39 11.63 -23.23
CA GLY A 99 -30.18 11.94 -22.46
C GLY A 99 -29.38 13.07 -23.12
N PRO A 100 -28.69 13.92 -22.34
CA PRO A 100 -27.81 14.94 -22.90
C PRO A 100 -26.61 14.31 -23.59
N VAL A 101 -26.26 14.83 -24.76
CA VAL A 101 -25.00 14.56 -25.45
C VAL A 101 -23.97 15.53 -24.91
N LEU A 102 -22.93 14.99 -24.27
CA LEU A 102 -21.79 15.77 -23.80
C LEU A 102 -20.70 15.66 -24.87
N ASP A 103 -20.20 16.78 -25.35
CA ASP A 103 -19.02 16.80 -26.21
C ASP A 103 -17.83 16.28 -25.39
N LYS A 104 -17.34 15.10 -25.74
CA LYS A 104 -16.06 14.59 -25.26
C LYS A 104 -15.19 14.35 -26.48
N GLU A 105 -14.15 15.16 -26.61
CA GLU A 105 -13.01 14.80 -27.45
C GLU A 105 -12.42 13.49 -26.90
N ALA A 106 -12.24 12.54 -27.81
CA ALA A 106 -11.72 11.22 -27.50
C ALA A 106 -10.22 11.32 -27.17
N ASN A 107 -9.85 10.92 -25.95
CA ASN A 107 -8.50 10.47 -25.64
C ASN A 107 -8.55 9.31 -24.64
N THR A 108 -8.44 8.10 -25.21
CA THR A 108 -7.82 6.86 -24.69
C THR A 108 -7.87 6.58 -23.17
N ASP A 109 -8.92 5.89 -22.73
CA ASP A 109 -8.97 4.53 -22.16
C ASP A 109 -7.92 4.00 -21.14
N ASP A 110 -7.33 4.81 -20.25
CA ASP A 110 -6.80 4.23 -18.99
C ASP A 110 -6.73 5.22 -17.79
N ALA A 111 -6.60 6.52 -18.05
CA ALA A 111 -6.52 7.53 -16.99
C ALA A 111 -7.89 7.89 -16.37
N LEU A 112 -9.00 7.56 -17.04
CA LEU A 112 -10.33 8.04 -16.68
C LEU A 112 -10.93 7.31 -15.48
N ASP A 113 -10.63 6.03 -15.28
CA ASP A 113 -11.25 5.26 -14.18
C ASP A 113 -10.66 5.67 -12.81
N LYS A 114 -9.35 5.94 -12.75
CA LYS A 114 -8.70 6.48 -11.55
C LYS A 114 -9.20 7.90 -11.23
N ASN A 115 -9.25 8.79 -12.22
CA ASN A 115 -9.70 10.16 -12.01
C ASN A 115 -11.18 10.24 -11.61
N ARG A 116 -12.02 9.36 -12.16
CA ARG A 116 -13.44 9.28 -11.80
C ARG A 116 -13.64 8.74 -10.39
N ALA A 117 -12.87 7.73 -9.98
CA ALA A 117 -12.88 7.21 -8.61
C ALA A 117 -12.40 8.26 -7.59
N ILE A 118 -11.32 8.99 -7.90
CA ILE A 118 -10.80 10.08 -7.06
C ILE A 118 -11.85 11.18 -6.89
N HIS A 119 -12.52 11.59 -7.98
CA HIS A 119 -13.58 12.61 -7.92
C HIS A 119 -14.81 12.13 -7.14
N LEU A 120 -15.22 10.86 -7.32
CA LEU A 120 -16.35 10.28 -6.58
C LEU A 120 -16.06 10.19 -5.08
N ASN A 121 -14.82 9.85 -4.71
CA ASN A 121 -14.38 9.79 -3.32
C ASN A 121 -14.37 11.19 -2.68
N ALA A 122 -13.90 12.20 -3.40
CA ALA A 122 -13.95 13.60 -2.96
C ALA A 122 -15.40 14.08 -2.74
N LEU A 123 -16.29 13.79 -3.68
CA LEU A 123 -17.73 14.08 -3.57
C LEU A 123 -18.40 13.37 -2.39
N ASN A 124 -18.12 12.08 -2.18
CA ASN A 124 -18.69 11.31 -1.07
C ASN A 124 -18.18 11.79 0.30
N LYS A 125 -16.96 12.34 0.39
CA LYS A 125 -16.44 12.94 1.62
C LYS A 125 -17.09 14.29 1.96
N GLN A 126 -17.39 15.07 0.93
CA GLN A 126 -17.88 16.45 1.07
C GLN A 126 -19.41 16.52 1.16
N PHE A 127 -20.13 15.68 0.40
CA PHE A 127 -21.59 15.72 0.27
C PHE A 127 -22.29 14.37 0.51
N GLY A 128 -21.53 13.28 0.71
CA GLY A 128 -22.11 11.95 0.94
C GLY A 128 -22.76 11.79 2.31
N SER A 129 -23.71 10.86 2.42
CA SER A 129 -24.31 10.47 3.70
C SER A 129 -23.25 9.96 4.68
N LYS A 130 -23.53 9.97 6.00
CA LYS A 130 -22.60 9.45 7.03
C LYS A 130 -22.09 8.03 6.72
N LYS A 131 -22.93 7.19 6.11
CA LYS A 131 -22.59 5.82 5.67
C LYS A 131 -21.68 5.82 4.44
N ALA A 132 -21.98 6.66 3.44
CA ALA A 132 -21.16 6.80 2.24
C ALA A 132 -19.77 7.36 2.53
N LYS A 133 -19.69 8.35 3.43
CA LYS A 133 -18.43 8.94 3.89
C LYS A 133 -17.53 7.91 4.60
N ARG A 134 -18.08 7.16 5.56
CA ARG A 134 -17.34 6.08 6.25
C ARG A 134 -16.83 5.00 5.28
N ARG A 135 -17.66 4.57 4.33
CA ARG A 135 -17.27 3.56 3.33
C ARG A 135 -16.14 4.06 2.41
N THR A 136 -16.21 5.33 2.01
CA THR A 136 -15.19 5.97 1.16
C THR A 136 -13.85 6.10 1.88
N GLU A 137 -13.86 6.56 3.13
CA GLU A 137 -12.66 6.66 3.98
C GLU A 137 -12.05 5.28 4.26
N GLN A 138 -12.87 4.24 4.42
CA GLN A 138 -12.39 2.86 4.59
C GLN A 138 -11.77 2.31 3.30
N TYR A 139 -12.38 2.59 2.14
CA TYR A 139 -11.87 2.13 0.84
C TYR A 139 -10.53 2.76 0.48
N GLU A 140 -10.33 4.06 0.74
CA GLU A 140 -9.03 4.70 0.55
C GLU A 140 -7.95 4.16 1.49
N LYS A 141 -8.30 3.81 2.73
CA LYS A 141 -7.36 3.15 3.65
C LYS A 141 -6.97 1.74 3.18
N MET A 142 -7.79 1.11 2.34
CA MET A 142 -7.55 -0.22 1.77
C MET A 142 -6.86 -0.17 0.39
N GLN A 143 -6.78 1.00 -0.26
CA GLN A 143 -6.04 1.13 -1.52
C GLN A 143 -4.55 1.09 -1.23
N VAL A 144 -3.97 -0.08 -1.41
CA VAL A 144 -2.53 -0.29 -1.33
C VAL A 144 -1.89 0.31 -2.58
N ASN A 145 -0.99 1.26 -2.40
CA ASN A 145 -0.24 1.88 -3.49
C ASN A 145 0.73 0.84 -4.09
N PRO A 146 0.74 0.56 -5.40
CA PRO A 146 1.63 -0.44 -5.99
C PRO A 146 3.12 -0.16 -5.75
N GLU A 147 3.50 1.10 -5.54
CA GLU A 147 4.87 1.47 -5.14
C GLU A 147 5.14 1.12 -3.68
N ASP A 148 4.18 1.32 -2.78
CA ASP A 148 4.26 0.86 -1.38
C ASP A 148 4.31 -0.68 -1.31
N VAL A 149 3.59 -1.37 -2.21
CA VAL A 149 3.65 -2.83 -2.38
C VAL A 149 5.02 -3.28 -2.89
N LYS A 150 5.68 -2.52 -3.77
CA LYS A 150 7.01 -2.88 -4.28
C LYS A 150 8.10 -2.72 -3.22
N GLU A 151 7.98 -1.71 -2.36
CA GLU A 151 8.83 -1.52 -1.18
C GLU A 151 8.53 -2.54 -0.06
N ASP A 152 7.27 -2.94 0.11
CA ASP A 152 6.85 -3.98 1.07
C ASP A 152 7.11 -5.42 0.58
N LEU A 153 7.22 -5.65 -0.74
CA LEU A 153 7.57 -6.95 -1.32
C LEU A 153 9.09 -7.23 -1.24
N GLU A 154 9.92 -6.19 -1.17
CA GLU A 154 11.36 -6.30 -0.93
C GLU A 154 11.69 -5.99 0.54
N LYS A 155 11.24 -6.86 1.46
CA LYS A 155 11.64 -6.85 2.90
C LYS A 155 13.12 -7.22 3.11
N LYS A 156 14.01 -6.80 2.23
CA LYS A 156 15.44 -6.98 2.37
C LYS A 156 16.00 -5.74 3.03
N ILE A 157 16.55 -5.89 4.24
CA ILE A 157 17.33 -4.82 4.87
C ILE A 157 18.41 -4.42 3.87
N HIS A 158 18.39 -3.15 3.44
CA HIS A 158 19.36 -2.65 2.48
C HIS A 158 20.70 -2.51 3.19
N ILE A 159 21.64 -3.38 2.85
CA ILE A 159 23.00 -3.39 3.38
C ILE A 159 23.91 -2.83 2.27
N PRO A 160 24.86 -1.93 2.59
CA PRO A 160 25.87 -1.48 1.64
C PRO A 160 26.67 -2.66 1.03
N PRO A 161 27.26 -2.49 -0.16
CA PRO A 161 28.14 -3.48 -0.75
C PRO A 161 29.19 -3.97 0.27
N CYS A 162 29.33 -5.29 0.39
CA CYS A 162 30.25 -5.94 1.33
C CYS A 162 31.28 -6.75 0.56
N ASN A 163 32.55 -6.38 0.68
CA ASN A 163 33.65 -7.16 0.14
C ASN A 163 34.01 -8.29 1.12
N ARG A 164 33.53 -9.50 0.83
CA ARG A 164 33.76 -10.67 1.70
C ARG A 164 35.13 -11.32 1.50
N ASP A 165 35.77 -11.04 0.37
CA ASP A 165 37.11 -11.51 0.01
C ASP A 165 38.19 -10.49 0.41
N ALA A 166 37.82 -9.48 1.21
CA ALA A 166 38.69 -8.47 1.75
C ALA A 166 39.88 -9.09 2.50
N THR A 167 41.06 -8.51 2.29
CA THR A 167 42.30 -8.94 2.96
C THR A 167 42.56 -8.16 4.25
N SER A 168 41.92 -7.00 4.39
CA SER A 168 41.93 -6.18 5.59
C SER A 168 40.51 -5.76 5.98
N VAL A 169 40.28 -5.43 7.26
CA VAL A 169 38.94 -5.05 7.76
C VAL A 169 38.46 -3.72 7.17
N GLU A 170 39.37 -2.85 6.75
CA GLU A 170 39.10 -1.59 6.07
C GLU A 170 38.49 -1.78 4.68
N GLU A 171 38.79 -2.90 4.01
CA GLU A 171 38.30 -3.19 2.66
C GLU A 171 36.89 -3.79 2.66
N VAL A 172 36.38 -4.21 3.82
CA VAL A 172 35.09 -4.91 3.92
C VAL A 172 33.91 -4.01 3.54
N TYR A 173 33.94 -2.76 3.99
CA TYR A 173 32.90 -1.76 3.72
C TYR A 173 33.55 -0.42 3.37
N SER A 174 33.00 0.25 2.35
CA SER A 174 33.37 1.61 2.01
C SER A 174 32.44 2.61 2.71
N ALA A 175 33.00 3.59 3.41
CA ALA A 175 32.22 4.69 3.98
C ALA A 175 31.46 5.48 2.89
N TYR A 176 32.00 5.51 1.67
CA TYR A 176 31.44 6.26 0.53
C TYR A 176 30.15 5.65 -0.02
N ASP A 177 29.90 4.36 0.24
CA ASP A 177 28.64 3.70 -0.13
C ASP A 177 27.48 4.16 0.78
N ILE A 178 27.80 4.72 1.95
CA ILE A 178 26.83 5.20 2.93
C ILE A 178 26.73 6.73 2.90
N LEU A 179 27.90 7.39 2.94
CA LEU A 179 28.05 8.84 2.93
C LEU A 179 28.94 9.21 1.74
N PRO A 180 28.35 9.65 0.61
CA PRO A 180 29.09 10.00 -0.58
C PRO A 180 30.25 10.97 -0.31
N LYS A 181 31.34 10.83 -1.08
CA LYS A 181 32.61 11.53 -0.82
C LYS A 181 32.45 13.05 -0.79
N ASP A 182 31.64 13.63 -1.66
CA ASP A 182 31.30 15.05 -1.69
C ASP A 182 30.63 15.50 -0.39
N GLN A 183 29.66 14.73 0.11
CA GLN A 183 28.97 15.00 1.36
C GLN A 183 29.90 14.86 2.57
N LEU A 184 30.77 13.83 2.58
CA LEU A 184 31.76 13.67 3.63
C LEU A 184 32.74 14.85 3.67
N LEU A 185 33.22 15.32 2.52
CA LEU A 185 34.13 16.46 2.44
C LEU A 185 33.49 17.76 2.94
N ILE A 186 32.22 18.01 2.60
CA ILE A 186 31.45 19.15 3.11
C ILE A 186 31.42 19.12 4.64
N LEU A 187 31.11 17.95 5.22
CA LEU A 187 30.99 17.81 6.66
C LEU A 187 32.36 17.82 7.38
N ALA A 188 33.40 17.26 6.76
CA ALA A 188 34.77 17.29 7.28
C ALA A 188 35.36 18.70 7.30
N ALA A 189 35.00 19.56 6.34
CA ALA A 189 35.35 20.98 6.38
C ALA A 189 34.76 21.70 7.61
N LYS A 190 33.69 21.15 8.22
CA LYS A 190 33.00 21.68 9.39
C LYS A 190 33.48 21.07 10.72
N HIS A 191 34.58 20.32 10.74
CA HIS A 191 35.05 19.61 11.95
C HIS A 191 35.23 20.51 13.18
N GLU A 192 35.74 21.74 13.02
CA GLU A 192 35.89 22.68 14.16
C GLU A 192 34.54 23.11 14.77
N GLU A 193 33.52 23.30 13.92
CA GLU A 193 32.17 23.63 14.37
C GLU A 193 31.55 22.43 15.09
N ILE A 194 31.76 21.21 14.56
CA ILE A 194 31.28 19.96 15.16
C ILE A 194 31.88 19.74 16.55
N VAL A 195 33.19 19.97 16.72
CA VAL A 195 33.87 19.82 18.02
C VAL A 195 33.32 20.77 19.08
N LYS A 196 32.82 21.94 18.67
CA LYS A 196 32.23 22.95 19.56
C LYS A 196 30.77 22.67 19.93
N LEU A 197 30.11 21.70 19.28
CA LEU A 197 28.73 21.35 19.60
C LEU A 197 28.61 20.72 20.99
N GLU A 198 27.81 21.32 21.86
CA GLU A 198 27.49 20.75 23.16
C GLU A 198 26.54 19.54 23.03
N ARG A 199 27.10 18.34 22.97
CA ARG A 199 26.35 17.07 23.00
C ARG A 199 26.47 16.41 24.37
N LYS A 200 25.36 15.92 24.92
CA LYS A 200 25.33 15.20 26.21
C LYS A 200 25.37 13.68 26.08
N ASN A 201 25.31 13.14 24.87
CA ASN A 201 25.25 11.70 24.66
C ASN A 201 26.61 11.05 24.94
N ALA A 202 26.62 10.02 25.78
CA ALA A 202 27.85 9.37 26.25
C ALA A 202 28.70 8.77 25.12
N PHE A 203 28.07 8.14 24.13
CA PHE A 203 28.79 7.59 22.98
C PHE A 203 29.46 8.69 22.15
N PHE A 204 28.73 9.76 21.84
CA PHE A 204 29.28 10.87 21.07
C PHE A 204 30.47 11.51 21.77
N VAL A 205 30.31 11.87 23.05
CA VAL A 205 31.35 12.54 23.84
C VAL A 205 32.58 11.64 24.00
N GLY A 206 32.38 10.37 24.34
CA GLY A 206 33.49 9.42 24.50
C GLY A 206 34.24 9.16 23.19
N THR A 207 33.52 9.00 22.08
CA THR A 207 34.12 8.78 20.76
C THR A 207 34.88 10.00 20.29
N LEU A 208 34.29 11.20 20.42
CA LEU A 208 34.96 12.45 20.05
C LEU A 208 36.25 12.64 20.87
N ALA A 209 36.21 12.39 22.18
CA ALA A 209 37.40 12.49 23.03
C ALA A 209 38.52 11.53 22.59
N ASN A 210 38.20 10.34 22.09
CA ASN A 210 39.18 9.41 21.54
C ASN A 210 39.72 9.88 20.18
N LEU A 211 38.86 10.38 19.30
CA LEU A 211 39.27 10.93 18.00
C LEU A 211 40.18 12.16 18.16
N MET A 212 39.94 13.01 19.16
CA MET A 212 40.76 14.19 19.44
C MET A 212 42.18 13.86 19.91
N LYS A 213 42.44 12.62 20.37
CA LYS A 213 43.80 12.13 20.69
C LYS A 213 44.61 11.77 19.45
N LEU A 214 43.96 11.59 18.30
CA LEU A 214 44.64 11.25 17.04
C LEU A 214 45.36 12.48 16.46
N PRO A 215 46.39 12.26 15.62
CA PRO A 215 47.08 13.34 14.91
C PRO A 215 46.11 14.24 14.14
N ALA A 216 46.44 15.52 14.07
CA ALA A 216 45.62 16.51 13.38
C ALA A 216 45.78 16.42 11.87
N ASP A 217 45.10 15.45 11.25
CA ASP A 217 45.12 15.19 9.82
C ASP A 217 43.71 15.11 9.20
N SER A 218 43.67 14.95 7.86
CA SER A 218 42.41 14.81 7.12
C SER A 218 41.60 13.60 7.58
N LYS A 219 42.25 12.51 7.97
CA LYS A 219 41.57 11.27 8.39
C LYS A 219 40.84 11.47 9.71
N ARG A 220 41.43 12.18 10.67
CA ARG A 220 40.77 12.57 11.91
C ARG A 220 39.53 13.41 11.63
N ASN A 221 39.65 14.39 10.73
CA ASN A 221 38.54 15.28 10.39
C ASN A 221 37.39 14.51 9.71
N GLU A 222 37.70 13.55 8.84
CA GLU A 222 36.72 12.62 8.26
C GLU A 222 36.04 11.76 9.32
N LYS A 223 36.79 11.19 10.29
CA LYS A 223 36.21 10.42 11.39
C LYS A 223 35.26 11.27 12.26
N ILE A 224 35.59 12.54 12.52
CA ILE A 224 34.73 13.49 13.25
C ILE A 224 33.45 13.78 12.45
N ALA A 225 33.55 13.98 11.14
CA ALA A 225 32.40 14.17 10.27
C ALA A 225 31.48 12.94 10.27
N ILE A 226 32.04 11.74 10.16
CA ILE A 226 31.29 10.48 10.25
C ILE A 226 30.57 10.38 11.61
N LEU A 227 31.19 10.77 12.72
CA LEU A 227 30.55 10.78 14.03
C LEU A 227 29.32 11.71 14.09
N GLU A 228 29.41 12.93 13.54
CA GLU A 228 28.25 13.84 13.47
C GLU A 228 27.15 13.30 12.55
N PHE A 229 27.52 12.66 11.44
CA PHE A 229 26.56 12.01 10.55
C PHE A 229 25.82 10.85 11.24
N ILE A 230 26.53 9.98 11.97
CA ILE A 230 25.95 8.90 12.77
C ILE A 230 24.94 9.48 13.78
N TYR A 231 25.37 10.48 14.54
CA TYR A 231 24.57 11.08 15.59
C TYR A 231 23.28 11.70 15.03
N SER A 232 23.40 12.52 13.99
CA SER A 232 22.26 13.15 13.32
C SER A 232 21.34 12.10 12.69
N THR A 233 21.86 11.06 12.07
CA THR A 233 21.04 9.98 11.49
C THR A 233 20.27 9.24 12.60
N CYS A 234 20.91 8.87 13.71
CA CYS A 234 20.25 8.25 14.85
C CYS A 234 19.15 9.15 15.44
N GLN A 235 19.41 10.45 15.58
CA GLN A 235 18.38 11.40 16.02
C GLN A 235 17.18 11.40 15.07
N TRP A 236 17.40 11.54 13.75
CA TRP A 236 16.33 11.54 12.76
C TRP A 236 15.45 10.29 12.81
N LEU A 237 16.07 9.11 12.91
CA LEU A 237 15.37 7.83 12.97
C LEU A 237 14.51 7.68 14.23
N CYS A 238 14.91 8.35 15.32
CA CYS A 238 14.23 8.29 16.60
C CYS A 238 13.14 9.36 16.79
N LEU A 239 13.12 10.41 15.95
CA LEU A 239 12.13 11.48 16.04
C LEU A 239 10.69 10.96 15.82
N PRO A 240 9.67 11.57 16.47
CA PRO A 240 8.27 11.27 16.20
C PRO A 240 7.91 11.53 14.73
N ILE A 241 7.00 10.74 14.14
CA ILE A 241 6.61 10.90 12.72
C ILE A 241 6.12 12.34 12.43
N LYS A 242 5.29 12.89 13.32
CA LYS A 242 4.88 14.30 13.30
C LYS A 242 5.92 15.14 14.03
N THR A 243 7.06 15.38 13.39
CA THR A 243 8.13 16.15 14.01
C THR A 243 7.88 17.67 13.87
N PRO A 244 7.94 18.45 14.97
CA PRO A 244 7.94 19.91 14.92
C PRO A 244 9.11 20.45 14.10
N LYS A 245 8.87 21.54 13.35
CA LYS A 245 9.90 22.19 12.50
C LYS A 245 11.17 22.55 13.29
N LYS A 246 11.03 23.04 14.53
CA LYS A 246 12.16 23.37 15.40
C LYS A 246 13.12 22.19 15.63
N LEU A 247 12.60 20.98 15.83
CA LEU A 247 13.45 19.79 16.00
C LEU A 247 14.11 19.33 14.70
N LEU A 248 13.48 19.61 13.55
CA LEU A 248 14.14 19.43 12.24
C LEU A 248 15.27 20.44 12.04
N ASP A 249 15.08 21.67 12.51
CA ASP A 249 16.08 22.73 12.36
C ASP A 249 17.32 22.51 13.26
N GLU A 250 17.17 21.73 14.33
CA GLU A 250 18.26 21.30 15.23
C GLU A 250 19.02 20.04 14.73
N LEU A 251 18.49 19.34 13.73
CA LEU A 251 19.11 18.15 13.14
C LEU A 251 20.35 18.54 12.32
N CYS A 252 21.54 18.03 12.63
CA CYS A 252 22.80 18.42 11.96
C CYS A 252 22.92 19.95 11.77
N PRO A 253 23.16 20.73 12.84
CA PRO A 253 23.16 22.19 12.77
C PRO A 253 24.31 22.76 11.93
N THR A 254 25.37 21.99 11.71
CA THR A 254 26.58 22.38 10.98
C THR A 254 26.44 22.31 9.47
N SER A 255 25.47 21.56 8.93
CA SER A 255 25.22 21.47 7.48
C SER A 255 23.75 21.15 7.15
N PRO A 256 23.01 22.13 6.59
CA PRO A 256 21.67 21.91 6.03
C PRO A 256 21.63 20.92 4.86
N GLU A 257 22.72 20.81 4.10
CA GLU A 257 22.87 19.88 2.99
C GLU A 257 22.85 18.44 3.50
N ILE A 258 23.66 18.14 4.53
CA ILE A 258 23.71 16.82 5.17
C ILE A 258 22.38 16.50 5.84
N ARG A 259 21.74 17.47 6.49
CA ARG A 259 20.38 17.31 7.03
C ARG A 259 19.40 16.86 5.95
N SER A 260 19.41 17.53 4.80
CA SER A 260 18.52 17.23 3.68
C SER A 260 18.82 15.84 3.09
N PHE A 261 20.10 15.48 3.01
CA PHE A 261 20.55 14.15 2.60
C PHE A 261 20.04 13.06 3.55
N ILE A 262 20.21 13.22 4.87
CA ILE A 262 19.72 12.27 5.88
C ILE A 262 18.21 12.08 5.77
N ILE A 263 17.46 13.18 5.72
CA ILE A 263 16.00 13.13 5.60
C ILE A 263 15.62 12.38 4.33
N LYS A 264 16.24 12.71 3.19
CA LYS A 264 15.94 12.08 1.90
C LYS A 264 16.24 10.58 1.90
N ASN A 265 17.42 10.16 2.39
CA ASN A 265 17.88 8.76 2.32
C ASN A 265 17.25 7.83 3.35
N TYR A 266 16.78 8.38 4.48
CA TYR A 266 16.24 7.60 5.60
C TYR A 266 14.77 7.95 5.91
N SER A 267 13.98 8.21 4.88
CA SER A 267 12.50 8.23 4.96
C SER A 267 11.87 8.18 3.58
N VAL A 268 10.60 7.79 3.51
CA VAL A 268 9.80 7.69 2.29
C VAL A 268 8.63 8.67 2.33
N MET A 269 8.06 8.98 1.17
CA MET A 269 6.90 9.88 1.08
C MET A 269 5.60 9.08 1.08
N SER A 270 4.64 9.51 1.89
CA SER A 270 3.31 8.91 2.01
C SER A 270 2.25 10.01 1.86
N ALA A 271 0.98 9.62 1.68
CA ALA A 271 -0.16 10.54 1.60
C ALA A 271 -0.26 11.51 2.79
N ASN A 272 0.28 11.13 3.96
CA ASN A 272 0.27 11.94 5.18
C ASN A 272 1.63 12.62 5.48
N GLY A 273 2.55 12.69 4.51
CA GLY A 273 3.89 13.26 4.67
C GLY A 273 5.00 12.20 4.76
N ARG A 274 6.18 12.60 5.25
CA ARG A 274 7.35 11.70 5.35
C ARG A 274 7.13 10.66 6.44
N THR A 275 7.37 9.39 6.12
CA THR A 275 7.30 8.27 7.08
C THR A 275 8.63 7.54 7.14
N ARG A 276 8.84 6.77 8.22
CA ARG A 276 10.03 5.96 8.46
C ARG A 276 9.62 4.52 8.76
N PRO A 277 9.33 3.71 7.72
CA PRO A 277 9.05 2.29 7.87
C PRO A 277 10.17 1.57 8.62
N THR A 278 9.87 0.38 9.15
CA THR A 278 10.85 -0.45 9.87
C THR A 278 12.06 -0.79 9.01
N THR A 279 11.85 -1.10 7.73
CA THR A 279 12.91 -1.39 6.74
C THR A 279 13.90 -0.23 6.58
N ILE A 280 13.40 1.00 6.40
CA ILE A 280 14.21 2.21 6.30
C ILE A 280 14.95 2.52 7.61
N ARG A 281 14.32 2.22 8.74
CA ARG A 281 14.94 2.39 10.06
C ARG A 281 16.07 1.41 10.28
N ASP A 282 15.85 0.15 9.93
CA ASP A 282 16.85 -0.92 10.00
C ASP A 282 18.03 -0.61 9.07
N LYS A 283 17.78 -0.14 7.83
CA LYS A 283 18.81 0.38 6.91
C LYS A 283 19.65 1.48 7.58
N GLY A 284 19.00 2.47 8.18
CA GLY A 284 19.70 3.56 8.86
C GLY A 284 20.55 3.11 10.04
N PHE A 285 20.06 2.19 10.87
CA PHE A 285 20.86 1.64 11.96
C PHE A 285 22.02 0.78 11.47
N VAL A 286 21.84 -0.02 10.42
CA VAL A 286 22.92 -0.78 9.77
C VAL A 286 24.03 0.15 9.30
N HIS A 287 23.67 1.23 8.59
CA HIS A 287 24.63 2.23 8.13
C HIS A 287 25.39 2.88 9.30
N CYS A 288 24.69 3.28 10.37
CA CYS A 288 25.32 3.85 11.56
C CYS A 288 26.23 2.86 12.31
N LEU A 289 25.88 1.57 12.35
CA LEU A 289 26.72 0.53 12.97
C LEU A 289 28.03 0.31 12.20
N ILE A 290 27.95 0.22 10.86
CA ILE A 290 29.13 0.09 9.99
C ILE A 290 30.06 1.28 10.19
N LEU A 291 29.53 2.51 10.05
CA LEU A 291 30.33 3.72 10.24
C LEU A 291 30.88 3.83 11.67
N GLY A 292 30.11 3.41 12.68
CA GLY A 292 30.53 3.37 14.08
C GLY A 292 31.73 2.46 14.31
N LEU A 293 31.72 1.27 13.69
CA LEU A 293 32.86 0.35 13.68
C LEU A 293 34.08 1.01 13.02
N MET A 294 33.92 1.65 11.85
CA MET A 294 35.04 2.28 11.13
C MET A 294 35.74 3.39 11.93
N ILE A 295 34.98 4.22 12.66
CA ILE A 295 35.58 5.31 13.47
C ILE A 295 36.12 4.84 14.82
N SER A 296 35.73 3.63 15.25
CA SER A 296 36.11 3.03 16.55
C SER A 296 37.07 1.85 16.37
N ASP A 297 37.91 1.89 15.33
CA ASP A 297 38.94 0.87 15.03
C ASP A 297 38.37 -0.55 15.01
N TYR A 298 37.20 -0.70 14.37
CA TYR A 298 36.43 -1.92 14.18
C TYR A 298 35.97 -2.61 15.46
N THR A 299 35.96 -1.89 16.60
CA THR A 299 35.43 -2.34 17.88
C THR A 299 34.43 -1.30 18.43
N LEU A 300 33.16 -1.66 18.52
CA LEU A 300 32.10 -0.74 18.91
C LEU A 300 31.38 -1.24 20.17
N ASN A 301 31.30 -0.42 21.22
CA ASN A 301 30.46 -0.73 22.38
C ASN A 301 28.98 -0.49 22.05
N LEU A 302 28.19 -1.56 22.02
CA LEU A 302 26.81 -1.52 21.56
C LEU A 302 25.87 -0.86 22.57
N GLU A 303 26.17 -0.95 23.86
CA GLU A 303 25.39 -0.31 24.92
C GLU A 303 25.53 1.20 24.88
N LEU A 304 26.76 1.71 24.80
CA LEU A 304 27.02 3.13 24.59
C LEU A 304 26.36 3.60 23.30
N PHE A 305 26.55 2.88 22.18
CA PHE A 305 25.92 3.23 20.92
C PHE A 305 24.38 3.30 21.01
N ALA A 306 23.76 2.35 21.72
CA ALA A 306 22.31 2.30 21.93
C ALA A 306 21.77 3.53 22.68
N THR A 307 22.59 4.24 23.46
CA THR A 307 22.18 5.50 24.12
C THR A 307 21.77 6.58 23.12
N MET A 308 22.26 6.55 21.87
CA MET A 308 21.84 7.46 20.80
C MET A 308 20.44 7.15 20.24
N ILE A 309 19.88 5.97 20.55
CA ILE A 309 18.69 5.42 19.90
C ILE A 309 17.45 5.43 20.83
N SER A 310 17.58 6.02 22.03
CA SER A 310 16.50 6.41 22.97
C SER A 310 15.24 5.53 22.96
N GLY A 311 15.40 4.22 23.23
CA GLY A 311 14.31 3.28 23.46
C GLY A 311 13.50 2.84 22.23
N LYS A 312 13.86 3.29 21.02
CA LYS A 312 13.17 2.87 19.78
C LYS A 312 13.61 1.49 19.28
N THR A 313 14.82 1.07 19.62
CA THR A 313 15.41 -0.21 19.21
C THR A 313 16.19 -0.79 20.38
N GLY A 314 15.87 -2.03 20.77
CA GLY A 314 16.55 -2.71 21.88
C GLY A 314 17.90 -3.31 21.47
N LEU A 315 18.75 -3.57 22.46
CA LEU A 315 20.07 -4.19 22.27
C LEU A 315 20.03 -5.52 21.51
N LYS A 316 18.96 -6.32 21.68
CA LYS A 316 18.78 -7.59 20.94
C LYS A 316 18.72 -7.36 19.43
N LYS A 317 17.94 -6.37 19.00
CA LYS A 317 17.79 -6.03 17.57
C LYS A 317 19.08 -5.41 17.02
N LEU A 318 19.76 -4.56 17.78
CA LEU A 318 21.06 -4.03 17.36
C LEU A 318 22.12 -5.13 17.20
N ASN A 319 22.14 -6.12 18.10
CA ASN A 319 23.01 -7.29 17.96
C ASN A 319 22.66 -8.11 16.71
N GLU A 320 21.37 -8.24 16.40
CA GLU A 320 20.91 -8.91 15.18
C GLU A 320 21.40 -8.18 13.93
N LEU A 321 21.23 -6.85 13.86
CA LEU A 321 21.74 -6.01 12.77
C LEU A 321 23.27 -6.09 12.65
N ALA A 322 23.98 -6.10 13.77
CA ALA A 322 25.43 -6.28 13.81
C ALA A 322 25.86 -7.63 13.20
N ARG A 323 25.11 -8.71 13.44
CA ARG A 323 25.43 -10.02 12.84
C ARG A 323 25.25 -10.05 11.33
N ILE A 324 24.27 -9.32 10.79
CA ILE A 324 24.03 -9.21 9.34
C ILE A 324 25.25 -8.61 8.64
N ILE A 325 25.83 -7.57 9.23
CA ILE A 325 27.02 -6.89 8.67
C ILE A 325 28.32 -7.65 8.94
N GLY A 326 28.24 -8.90 9.43
CA GLY A 326 29.40 -9.73 9.73
C GLY A 326 30.10 -9.43 11.05
N ALA A 327 29.62 -8.47 11.84
CA ALA A 327 30.18 -8.19 13.17
C ALA A 327 29.76 -9.26 14.19
N ARG A 328 30.58 -9.46 15.21
CA ARG A 328 30.35 -10.44 16.29
C ARG A 328 30.68 -9.84 17.64
N SER A 329 30.05 -10.33 18.70
CA SER A 329 30.41 -9.93 20.07
C SER A 329 31.87 -10.28 20.36
N SER A 330 32.58 -9.37 21.01
CA SER A 330 33.95 -9.61 21.46
C SER A 330 33.97 -10.71 22.52
N LYS A 331 35.04 -11.51 22.54
CA LYS A 331 35.26 -12.53 23.58
C LYS A 331 35.54 -11.90 24.94
N ASP A 332 36.21 -10.74 24.94
CA ASP A 332 36.65 -10.06 26.16
C ASP A 332 35.51 -9.27 26.82
N ASN A 333 34.58 -8.75 26.02
CA ASN A 333 33.42 -8.02 26.48
C ASN A 333 32.25 -8.21 25.51
N THR A 334 31.21 -8.91 25.95
CA THR A 334 30.04 -9.25 25.14
C THR A 334 29.23 -8.04 24.70
N LEU A 335 29.42 -6.88 25.37
CA LEU A 335 28.81 -5.60 25.01
C LEU A 335 29.50 -4.93 23.81
N ASN A 336 30.74 -5.32 23.51
CA ASN A 336 31.46 -4.83 22.34
C ASN A 336 31.16 -5.74 21.16
N ILE A 337 30.83 -5.16 20.01
CA ILE A 337 30.82 -5.85 18.72
C ILE A 337 32.12 -5.52 17.98
N VAL A 338 32.63 -6.47 17.22
CA VAL A 338 33.88 -6.37 16.49
C VAL A 338 33.70 -6.90 15.08
N LEU A 339 34.27 -6.19 14.10
CA LEU A 339 34.39 -6.67 12.72
C LEU A 339 35.80 -7.25 12.55
N LYS A 340 35.91 -8.54 12.23
CA LYS A 340 37.18 -9.27 12.08
C LYS A 340 37.09 -10.22 10.89
N LEU A 341 38.24 -10.48 10.26
CA LEU A 341 38.39 -11.46 9.19
C LEU A 341 38.82 -12.84 9.75
N PRO A 342 38.41 -13.95 9.12
CA PRO A 342 37.47 -14.03 7.99
C PRO A 342 36.04 -13.69 8.43
N LEU A 343 35.26 -13.09 7.52
CA LEU A 343 33.86 -12.79 7.84
C LEU A 343 33.05 -14.07 8.04
N PRO A 344 32.16 -14.11 9.03
CA PRO A 344 31.30 -15.27 9.24
C PRO A 344 30.33 -15.45 8.05
N PRO A 345 29.83 -16.68 7.81
CA PRO A 345 28.83 -16.94 6.78
C PRO A 345 27.65 -15.96 6.87
N GLN A 346 27.11 -15.57 5.72
CA GLN A 346 26.02 -14.59 5.66
C GLN A 346 24.77 -15.19 6.32
N GLN A 347 24.42 -14.69 7.51
CA GLN A 347 23.17 -15.05 8.18
C GLN A 347 22.03 -14.22 7.61
N SER A 348 21.06 -14.89 6.96
CA SER A 348 19.79 -14.28 6.56
C SER A 348 18.90 -14.17 7.80
N LEU A 349 18.56 -12.93 8.18
CA LEU A 349 17.81 -12.60 9.37
C LEU A 349 16.47 -13.36 9.42
N GLY A 350 16.26 -14.22 10.42
CA GLY A 350 15.00 -14.94 10.63
C GLY A 350 14.88 -16.30 9.94
N LYS A 351 15.86 -16.72 9.11
CA LYS A 351 15.91 -18.12 8.63
C LYS A 351 16.21 -19.05 9.80
N LEU A 352 15.52 -20.18 9.87
CA LEU A 352 15.77 -21.21 10.88
C LEU A 352 17.17 -21.78 10.71
N GLU A 353 17.99 -21.67 11.75
CA GLU A 353 19.34 -22.21 11.81
C GLU A 353 19.33 -23.73 11.97
N ASP A 354 20.28 -24.42 11.33
CA ASP A 354 20.30 -25.89 11.27
C ASP A 354 20.36 -26.56 12.64
N SER A 355 20.96 -25.90 13.64
CA SER A 355 21.10 -26.44 15.00
C SER A 355 19.77 -26.59 15.75
N GLU A 356 18.77 -25.77 15.46
CA GLU A 356 17.45 -25.77 16.15
C GLU A 356 16.31 -26.21 15.22
N ARG A 357 16.57 -26.24 13.91
CA ARG A 357 15.61 -26.50 12.84
C ARG A 357 14.81 -27.79 13.03
N MET A 358 15.48 -28.91 13.33
CA MET A 358 14.80 -30.19 13.48
C MET A 358 13.90 -30.24 14.71
N SER A 359 14.33 -29.64 15.82
CA SER A 359 13.52 -29.55 17.05
C SER A 359 12.22 -28.80 16.80
N ILE A 360 12.29 -27.67 16.08
CA ILE A 360 11.13 -26.82 15.76
C ILE A 360 10.21 -27.47 14.72
N LEU A 361 10.76 -28.19 13.73
CA LEU A 361 9.97 -28.79 12.65
C LEU A 361 9.31 -30.11 13.05
N THR A 362 9.91 -30.88 13.97
CA THR A 362 9.42 -32.22 14.35
C THR A 362 7.91 -32.25 14.69
N PRO A 363 7.36 -31.31 15.49
CA PRO A 363 5.93 -31.27 15.77
C PRO A 363 5.06 -31.10 14.52
N LEU A 364 5.48 -30.28 13.55
CA LEU A 364 4.74 -30.06 12.30
C LEU A 364 4.82 -31.29 11.39
N LEU A 365 5.99 -31.95 11.35
CA LEU A 365 6.15 -33.19 10.58
C LEU A 365 5.24 -34.30 11.10
N GLN A 366 5.04 -34.37 12.42
CA GLN A 366 4.11 -35.32 13.04
C GLN A 366 2.64 -35.03 12.73
N THR A 367 2.27 -33.77 12.47
CA THR A 367 0.91 -33.40 12.05
C THR A 367 0.70 -33.48 10.54
N GLY A 368 1.65 -34.02 9.78
CA GLY A 368 1.52 -34.26 8.33
C GLY A 368 2.06 -33.15 7.43
N TRP A 369 2.80 -32.17 7.98
CA TRP A 369 3.63 -31.30 7.15
C TRP A 369 4.85 -32.07 6.62
N THR A 370 5.35 -31.67 5.46
CA THR A 370 6.51 -32.29 4.81
C THR A 370 7.49 -31.23 4.36
N LEU A 371 8.78 -31.54 4.37
CA LEU A 371 9.80 -30.68 3.80
C LEU A 371 9.86 -30.87 2.28
N GLN A 372 9.87 -29.77 1.54
CA GLN A 372 10.02 -29.78 0.09
C GLN A 372 11.47 -30.12 -0.31
N VAL A 373 11.64 -31.02 -1.29
CA VAL A 373 12.97 -31.53 -1.69
C VAL A 373 13.80 -30.48 -2.43
N LYS A 374 13.16 -29.65 -3.25
CA LYS A 374 13.84 -28.69 -4.15
C LYS A 374 13.90 -27.26 -3.62
N ARG A 375 13.23 -26.99 -2.51
CA ARG A 375 13.06 -25.63 -1.98
C ARG A 375 12.98 -25.70 -0.47
N ASP A 376 13.58 -24.72 0.20
CA ASP A 376 13.48 -24.61 1.65
C ASP A 376 12.09 -24.11 2.09
N ALA A 377 11.13 -25.03 2.14
CA ALA A 377 9.72 -24.81 2.38
C ALA A 377 9.08 -26.02 3.05
N ILE A 378 7.96 -25.80 3.75
CA ILE A 378 7.09 -26.86 4.25
C ILE A 378 5.79 -26.90 3.46
N TYR A 379 5.24 -28.10 3.31
CA TYR A 379 4.06 -28.37 2.52
C TYR A 379 3.08 -29.28 3.26
N LYS A 380 1.79 -29.01 3.13
CA LYS A 380 0.72 -29.90 3.59
C LYS A 380 -0.52 -29.79 2.71
N GLU A 381 -1.22 -30.90 2.59
CA GLU A 381 -2.49 -31.00 1.90
C GLU A 381 -3.63 -31.17 2.91
N PHE A 382 -4.70 -30.42 2.71
CA PHE A 382 -5.92 -30.47 3.52
C PHE A 382 -7.11 -30.90 2.66
N LEU A 383 -7.90 -31.84 3.17
CA LEU A 383 -9.11 -32.34 2.54
C LEU A 383 -10.31 -32.04 3.45
N PHE A 384 -11.30 -31.34 2.89
CA PHE A 384 -12.53 -30.92 3.58
C PHE A 384 -13.74 -31.69 3.04
N LYS A 385 -14.90 -31.54 3.68
CA LYS A 385 -16.15 -32.18 3.24
C LYS A 385 -16.64 -31.63 1.89
N ASP A 386 -16.56 -30.31 1.72
CA ASP A 386 -17.02 -29.61 0.52
C ASP A 386 -16.23 -28.31 0.28
N PHE A 387 -16.57 -27.61 -0.82
CA PHE A 387 -15.93 -26.35 -1.17
C PHE A 387 -16.20 -25.23 -0.15
N ASN A 388 -17.36 -25.21 0.51
CA ASN A 388 -17.71 -24.17 1.47
C ASN A 388 -16.81 -24.26 2.71
N GLU A 389 -16.61 -25.48 3.22
CA GLU A 389 -15.71 -25.73 4.34
C GLU A 389 -14.25 -25.38 3.98
N ALA A 390 -13.78 -25.79 2.79
CA ALA A 390 -12.45 -25.44 2.29
C ALA A 390 -12.25 -23.92 2.17
N PHE A 391 -13.22 -23.21 1.59
CA PHE A 391 -13.15 -21.76 1.43
C PHE A 391 -13.26 -21.01 2.78
N GLY A 392 -14.05 -21.53 3.71
CA GLY A 392 -14.14 -21.02 5.08
C GLY A 392 -12.82 -21.15 5.85
N PHE A 393 -12.14 -22.30 5.70
CA PHE A 393 -10.77 -22.48 6.20
C PHE A 393 -9.82 -21.46 5.57
N MET A 394 -9.80 -21.33 4.24
CA MET A 394 -8.93 -20.38 3.53
C MET A 394 -9.16 -18.94 4.01
N THR A 395 -10.41 -18.53 4.20
CA THR A 395 -10.74 -17.18 4.68
C THR A 395 -10.13 -16.89 6.06
N ARG A 396 -10.20 -17.84 7.00
CA ARG A 396 -9.61 -17.69 8.34
C ARG A 396 -8.07 -17.60 8.27
N VAL A 397 -7.46 -18.40 7.41
CA VAL A 397 -6.00 -18.35 7.16
C VAL A 397 -5.61 -17.00 6.53
N ALA A 398 -6.37 -16.49 5.56
CA ALA A 398 -6.11 -15.20 4.93
C ALA A 398 -6.11 -14.03 5.94
N LEU A 399 -7.08 -14.01 6.87
CA LEU A 399 -7.13 -12.99 7.92
C LEU A 399 -5.91 -13.04 8.85
N LYS A 400 -5.41 -14.24 9.15
CA LYS A 400 -4.18 -14.40 9.95
C LYS A 400 -2.94 -14.00 9.15
N ALA A 401 -2.87 -14.40 7.88
CA ALA A 401 -1.80 -14.06 6.97
C ALA A 401 -1.61 -12.55 6.86
N GLU A 402 -2.71 -11.81 6.68
CA GLU A 402 -2.71 -10.35 6.66
C GLU A 402 -2.21 -9.76 8.00
N LYS A 403 -2.73 -10.25 9.13
CA LYS A 403 -2.31 -9.79 10.47
C LYS A 403 -0.83 -10.09 10.77
N MET A 404 -0.32 -11.19 10.23
CA MET A 404 1.08 -11.61 10.38
C MET A 404 1.99 -10.99 9.31
N ASP A 405 1.42 -10.36 8.29
CA ASP A 405 2.13 -9.87 7.11
C ASP A 405 3.05 -10.96 6.52
N HIS A 406 2.47 -12.16 6.38
CA HIS A 406 3.14 -13.37 5.91
C HIS A 406 2.11 -14.30 5.26
N HIS A 407 2.28 -14.52 3.96
CA HIS A 407 1.26 -15.15 3.12
C HIS A 407 1.68 -16.56 2.69
N PRO A 408 0.79 -17.56 2.75
CA PRO A 408 1.04 -18.87 2.17
C PRO A 408 1.00 -18.84 0.65
N GLU A 409 1.77 -19.73 0.03
CA GLU A 409 1.47 -20.17 -1.33
C GLU A 409 0.46 -21.30 -1.24
N TRP A 410 -0.67 -21.21 -1.94
CA TRP A 410 -1.65 -22.28 -1.93
C TRP A 410 -2.29 -22.53 -3.29
N PHE A 411 -2.89 -23.71 -3.42
CA PHE A 411 -3.67 -24.11 -4.57
C PHE A 411 -4.92 -24.83 -4.06
N ASN A 412 -6.10 -24.44 -4.54
CA ASN A 412 -7.37 -25.02 -4.12
C ASN A 412 -8.13 -25.57 -5.34
N VAL A 413 -8.64 -26.80 -5.21
CA VAL A 413 -9.56 -27.42 -6.16
C VAL A 413 -10.67 -28.06 -5.35
N TYR A 414 -11.89 -27.53 -5.48
CA TYR A 414 -13.07 -27.99 -4.75
C TYR A 414 -12.80 -28.07 -3.22
N ASN A 415 -12.90 -29.26 -2.63
CA ASN A 415 -12.71 -29.50 -1.20
C ASN A 415 -11.26 -29.75 -0.78
N LYS A 416 -10.29 -29.60 -1.69
CA LYS A 416 -8.86 -29.85 -1.43
C LYS A 416 -8.06 -28.54 -1.47
N VAL A 417 -7.22 -28.31 -0.46
CA VAL A 417 -6.35 -27.13 -0.36
C VAL A 417 -4.92 -27.58 -0.09
N ASN A 418 -4.01 -27.21 -0.98
CA ASN A 418 -2.59 -27.48 -0.87
C ASN A 418 -1.91 -26.21 -0.37
N VAL A 419 -1.13 -26.28 0.71
CA VAL A 419 -0.47 -25.12 1.33
C VAL A 419 1.03 -25.33 1.37
N THR A 420 1.79 -24.33 0.91
CA THR A 420 3.24 -24.24 1.01
C THR A 420 3.61 -22.97 1.78
N LEU A 421 4.54 -23.11 2.73
CA LEU A 421 5.07 -22.00 3.53
C LEU A 421 6.58 -21.89 3.35
N SER A 422 7.03 -20.68 3.04
CA SER A 422 8.43 -20.29 2.97
C SER A 422 8.52 -18.78 3.10
N SER A 423 9.57 -18.29 3.76
CA SER A 423 9.85 -16.86 3.86
C SER A 423 10.83 -16.45 2.75
N HIS A 424 10.30 -15.79 1.72
CA HIS A 424 11.08 -15.35 0.55
C HIS A 424 12.17 -14.34 0.89
N ASP A 425 11.91 -13.44 1.84
CA ASP A 425 12.84 -12.41 2.32
C ASP A 425 14.08 -12.99 3.01
N VAL A 426 13.98 -14.21 3.55
CA VAL A 426 15.09 -14.94 4.17
C VAL A 426 15.58 -16.11 3.32
N ASN A 427 15.01 -16.31 2.13
CA ASN A 427 15.28 -17.43 1.22
C ASN A 427 15.24 -18.80 1.95
N GLY A 428 14.15 -19.03 2.71
CA GLY A 428 13.93 -20.29 3.40
C GLY A 428 12.87 -20.24 4.51
N LEU A 429 12.84 -21.27 5.35
CA LEU A 429 11.91 -21.30 6.49
C LEU A 429 12.34 -20.34 7.59
N SER A 430 11.37 -19.65 8.17
CA SER A 430 11.51 -18.78 9.33
C SER A 430 10.55 -19.17 10.45
N GLN A 431 10.66 -18.52 11.60
CA GLN A 431 9.69 -18.67 12.68
C GLN A 431 8.27 -18.22 12.29
N ARG A 432 8.11 -17.35 11.27
CA ARG A 432 6.77 -16.94 10.77
C ARG A 432 6.07 -18.12 10.10
N ASP A 433 6.81 -18.91 9.32
CA ASP A 433 6.29 -20.10 8.64
C ASP A 433 5.81 -21.12 9.67
N ILE A 434 6.58 -21.34 10.74
CA ILE A 434 6.21 -22.24 11.84
C ILE A 434 4.95 -21.78 12.56
N LYS A 435 4.87 -20.49 12.91
CA LYS A 435 3.68 -19.90 13.56
C LYS A 435 2.45 -20.00 12.67
N MET A 436 2.61 -19.79 11.36
CA MET A 436 1.54 -19.91 10.39
C MET A 436 1.07 -21.36 10.28
N ALA A 437 1.99 -22.31 10.16
CA ALA A 437 1.68 -23.74 10.07
C ALA A 437 0.86 -24.23 11.28
N HIS A 438 1.25 -23.85 12.50
CA HIS A 438 0.48 -24.19 13.71
C HIS A 438 -0.92 -23.59 13.71
N PHE A 439 -1.07 -22.33 13.29
CA PHE A 439 -2.39 -21.70 13.19
C PHE A 439 -3.25 -22.39 12.12
N ILE A 440 -2.65 -22.75 10.99
CA ILE A 440 -3.34 -23.47 9.91
C ILE A 440 -3.86 -24.83 10.43
N ASP A 441 -3.04 -25.58 11.17
CA ASP A 441 -3.46 -26.85 11.78
C ASP A 441 -4.59 -26.66 12.80
N GLU A 442 -4.54 -25.61 13.62
CA GLU A 442 -5.62 -25.26 14.55
C GLU A 442 -6.92 -25.01 13.81
N VAL A 443 -6.90 -24.17 12.77
CA VAL A 443 -8.06 -23.77 11.98
C VAL A 443 -8.66 -24.94 11.19
N ALA A 444 -7.82 -25.88 10.73
CA ALA A 444 -8.27 -27.10 10.06
C ALA A 444 -8.97 -28.08 11.01
N ASN A 445 -8.60 -28.08 12.30
CA ASN A 445 -9.15 -28.97 13.32
C ASN A 445 -10.38 -28.39 14.06
N LEU A 446 -10.76 -27.14 13.81
CA LEU A 446 -12.00 -26.56 14.31
C LEU A 446 -13.19 -27.23 13.61
N LYS A 447 -13.65 -28.36 14.16
CA LYS A 447 -15.00 -28.87 13.86
C LYS A 447 -15.99 -27.77 14.21
N VAL A 448 -16.83 -27.40 13.26
CA VAL A 448 -18.02 -26.59 13.55
C VAL A 448 -18.87 -27.43 14.49
N ASP A 449 -18.81 -27.13 15.79
CA ASP A 449 -19.79 -27.61 16.76
C ASP A 449 -21.16 -27.10 16.29
N SER A 450 -21.82 -27.93 15.51
CA SER A 450 -23.19 -27.75 15.06
C SER A 450 -24.08 -27.54 16.28
N VAL A 451 -24.78 -26.41 16.28
CA VAL A 451 -26.18 -26.28 16.64
C VAL A 451 -26.71 -27.53 17.35
N LYS A 452 -26.72 -27.52 18.68
CA LYS A 452 -27.65 -28.35 19.43
C LYS A 452 -29.03 -27.75 19.14
N GLU A 453 -29.77 -28.42 18.26
CA GLU A 453 -31.22 -28.32 18.21
C GLU A 453 -31.77 -28.56 19.61
N ASN A 454 -32.54 -27.60 20.11
CA ASN A 454 -33.59 -27.76 21.10
C ASN A 454 -34.68 -26.74 20.78
#